data_AF-A0A6I2U5P1-F1
#
_entry.id   AF-A0A6I2U5P1-F1
#
_cell.length_a   1.000
_cell.length_b   1.000
_cell.length_c   1.000
_cell.angle_alpha   90.00
_cell.angle_beta   90.00
_cell.angle_gamma   90.00
#
_symmetry.space_group_name_H-M   'P 1'
#
loop_
_entity.id
_entity.type
_entity.pdbx_description
1 polymer ?
#
loop_
_entity_poly.entity_id
_entity_poly.type
_entity_poly.pdbx_seq_one_letter_code
_entity_poly.pdbx_strand_id
1 'polypeptide(L)'
;MLNRAARAVIPTAFSLDQLTMPVSHTAQADDCTVMFPHGFLSLFTAFCVIAPIIPASILSQFNCCRPQILFLSFPFLYRPVRNASFALQMAFTAAKNKRAQNLTKSKISGITAKEIPAKKRYNDVETTYDRERAMKRERALFDEIIFPNGKSKAFTMSYDDGTIHDRRLVEIMNRYGIRGTFNLNAGFLGQTCWIGGLHGKLDISKIEPDEVPTLYAGHEIAGHGLNHASPTDIGSSAYFYETIEDKAALEHLTGKLVRGYAYPFGAYDEKTKNVMQLAGYHYARTVDTTRQFELPTDFLAWKGTCHHNDPQLMQLAERFCRGEHFSLHTKLFYVWGHSYEFADDDNWSCIEGLCSTLNKQGSDIWFATNIEIFDYVTAFRRLEYGAEGSLVYNPSALSVSLRRGGKTYTIAPLSTSDLDR
;
A
#
# COMPACT_ATOMS: atom_id res chain seq x y z
N MET A 1 32.03 21.80 -38.57
CA MET A 1 33.35 22.39 -38.87
C MET A 1 33.32 23.86 -38.43
N LEU A 2 34.37 24.32 -37.74
CA LEU A 2 35.07 25.61 -37.90
C LEU A 2 34.24 26.92 -38.02
N ASN A 3 34.52 28.01 -37.30
CA ASN A 3 35.49 28.26 -36.21
C ASN A 3 35.18 29.60 -35.50
N ARG A 4 35.63 29.75 -34.24
CA ARG A 4 36.23 30.95 -33.54
C ARG A 4 35.95 32.39 -34.05
N ALA A 5 36.00 33.46 -33.22
CA ALA A 5 36.06 33.67 -31.76
C ALA A 5 36.16 35.20 -31.47
N ALA A 6 36.07 35.59 -30.19
CA ALA A 6 36.99 36.51 -29.46
C ALA A 6 36.41 37.79 -28.81
N ARG A 7 36.73 37.94 -27.50
CA ARG A 7 37.10 39.18 -26.76
C ARG A 7 35.99 40.23 -26.48
N ALA A 8 36.01 41.02 -25.39
CA ALA A 8 36.94 41.21 -24.26
C ALA A 8 36.22 41.98 -23.09
N VAL A 9 36.40 41.64 -21.80
CA VAL A 9 37.29 42.24 -20.74
C VAL A 9 36.59 43.19 -19.73
N ILE A 10 37.14 43.20 -18.50
CA ILE A 10 36.64 43.60 -17.15
C ILE A 10 37.82 44.36 -16.46
N PRO A 11 37.73 45.42 -15.60
CA PRO A 11 36.86 45.56 -14.38
C PRO A 11 36.36 46.99 -13.99
N THR A 12 35.54 47.10 -12.90
CA THR A 12 35.77 47.90 -11.65
C THR A 12 34.59 47.67 -10.68
N ALA A 13 34.70 47.13 -9.45
CA ALA A 13 35.56 47.43 -8.29
C ALA A 13 35.09 48.62 -7.44
N PHE A 14 34.58 48.32 -6.23
CA PHE A 14 34.59 49.19 -5.04
C PHE A 14 34.61 48.32 -3.77
N SER A 15 35.33 48.77 -2.75
CA SER A 15 35.51 48.09 -1.46
C SER A 15 35.68 49.12 -0.33
N LEU A 16 35.74 48.62 0.91
CA LEU A 16 35.94 49.37 2.17
C LEU A 16 34.67 50.14 2.64
N ASP A 17 34.35 50.27 3.93
CA ASP A 17 35.20 50.05 5.11
C ASP A 17 34.50 49.44 6.34
N GLN A 18 35.39 49.05 7.27
CA GLN A 18 35.23 48.48 8.60
C GLN A 18 34.38 49.31 9.61
N LEU A 19 33.83 48.62 10.60
CA LEU A 19 33.85 49.08 12.01
C LEU A 19 33.58 47.92 12.98
N THR A 20 34.38 47.82 14.04
CA THR A 20 34.31 46.75 15.06
C THR A 20 34.38 47.29 16.49
N MET A 21 33.81 46.50 17.41
CA MET A 21 34.00 46.54 18.88
C MET A 21 33.18 47.60 19.66
N PRO A 22 33.01 47.46 21.00
CA PRO A 22 32.17 46.43 21.62
C PRO A 22 31.28 47.02 22.75
N VAL A 23 30.55 46.19 23.51
CA VAL A 23 30.40 46.25 24.99
C VAL A 23 29.36 45.20 25.47
N SER A 24 29.63 44.58 26.63
CA SER A 24 28.77 43.64 27.35
C SER A 24 27.81 44.33 28.33
N HIS A 25 26.65 43.75 28.64
CA HIS A 25 26.26 43.35 30.01
C HIS A 25 24.83 42.76 30.12
N THR A 26 24.73 41.68 30.92
CA THR A 26 23.61 41.25 31.80
C THR A 26 22.14 41.25 31.33
N ALA A 27 21.60 40.03 31.25
CA ALA A 27 20.34 39.56 31.86
C ALA A 27 19.23 40.56 32.26
N GLN A 28 18.02 40.33 31.71
CA GLN A 28 16.90 39.82 32.52
C GLN A 28 15.81 39.20 31.62
N ALA A 29 15.05 38.26 32.17
CA ALA A 29 13.76 37.86 31.62
C ALA A 29 12.68 38.77 32.21
N ASP A 30 11.67 39.12 31.42
CA ASP A 30 10.37 39.59 31.92
C ASP A 30 9.28 39.33 30.87
N ASP A 31 8.08 39.00 31.35
CA ASP A 31 6.90 38.71 30.53
C ASP A 31 6.44 39.94 29.73
N CYS A 32 5.94 39.72 28.51
CA CYS A 32 5.27 40.76 27.71
C CYS A 32 3.94 40.26 27.14
N THR A 33 2.93 40.28 28.00
CA THR A 33 1.51 40.26 27.60
C THR A 33 1.21 41.55 26.84
N VAL A 34 0.85 41.48 25.56
CA VAL A 34 0.41 42.65 24.77
C VAL A 34 -0.97 42.39 24.16
N MET A 35 -1.84 43.40 24.30
CA MET A 35 -3.25 43.37 23.91
C MET A 35 -3.46 43.45 22.39
N PHE A 36 -4.51 42.79 21.90
CA PHE A 36 -5.10 43.10 20.59
C PHE A 36 -6.09 44.28 20.71
N PRO A 37 -6.08 45.25 19.77
CA PRO A 37 -7.01 46.37 19.77
C PRO A 37 -8.40 46.02 19.17
N HIS A 38 -9.37 46.88 19.44
CA HIS A 38 -10.79 46.68 19.17
C HIS A 38 -11.19 46.61 17.67
N GLY A 39 -12.01 45.61 17.35
CA GLY A 39 -13.42 45.82 17.01
C GLY A 39 -13.81 46.28 15.59
N PHE A 40 -14.74 45.53 14.99
CA PHE A 40 -15.83 46.08 14.15
C PHE A 40 -17.08 45.20 14.29
N LEU A 41 -18.25 45.82 14.49
CA LEU A 41 -19.54 45.16 14.69
C LEU A 41 -20.60 45.81 13.80
N SER A 42 -21.15 45.06 12.83
CA SER A 42 -22.26 45.43 11.94
C SER A 42 -22.40 44.35 10.85
N LEU A 43 -23.56 43.83 10.43
CA LEU A 43 -24.96 43.96 10.87
C LEU A 43 -25.69 42.77 10.21
N PHE A 44 -26.51 41.97 10.90
CA PHE A 44 -27.55 41.14 10.23
C PHE A 44 -28.67 40.72 11.20
N THR A 45 -29.76 41.45 11.16
CA THR A 45 -31.12 40.99 11.50
C THR A 45 -31.69 40.18 10.31
N ALA A 46 -32.65 39.26 10.40
CA ALA A 46 -33.31 38.48 11.46
C ALA A 46 -34.55 37.84 10.80
N PHE A 47 -34.75 36.53 10.89
CA PHE A 47 -36.02 35.79 10.73
C PHE A 47 -35.75 34.36 11.28
N CYS A 48 -36.31 33.89 12.41
CA CYS A 48 -37.69 33.38 12.59
C CYS A 48 -38.10 32.38 11.48
N VAL A 49 -38.68 31.19 11.70
CA VAL A 49 -39.24 30.49 12.88
C VAL A 49 -39.38 28.98 12.46
N ILE A 50 -39.53 27.91 13.27
CA ILE A 50 -39.93 27.65 14.67
C ILE A 50 -39.15 26.42 15.22
N ALA A 51 -39.20 26.16 16.53
CA ALA A 51 -39.00 24.82 17.13
C ALA A 51 -40.07 24.57 18.21
N PRO A 52 -40.54 23.33 18.45
CA PRO A 52 -41.31 22.98 19.64
C PRO A 52 -40.42 22.36 20.74
N ILE A 53 -40.90 22.43 21.98
CA ILE A 53 -40.08 22.40 23.20
C ILE A 53 -40.79 21.57 24.30
N ILE A 54 -40.05 20.68 25.00
CA ILE A 54 -40.25 20.26 26.42
C ILE A 54 -41.54 19.43 26.73
N PRO A 55 -41.71 18.68 27.87
CA PRO A 55 -40.83 18.33 29.02
C PRO A 55 -40.62 16.81 29.27
N ALA A 56 -39.83 16.47 30.30
CA ALA A 56 -39.79 15.17 30.96
C ALA A 56 -40.20 15.27 32.45
N SER A 57 -40.85 14.23 33.03
CA SER A 57 -40.97 14.05 34.50
C SER A 57 -41.59 12.71 34.96
N ILE A 58 -41.05 12.14 36.07
CA ILE A 58 -41.69 11.30 37.12
C ILE A 58 -41.73 9.74 36.98
N LEU A 59 -40.93 9.08 37.85
CA LEU A 59 -41.18 7.92 38.78
C LEU A 59 -42.12 6.77 38.36
N SER A 60 -41.92 5.48 38.71
CA SER A 60 -41.07 4.78 39.72
C SER A 60 -41.05 3.26 39.47
N GLN A 61 -40.14 2.49 40.08
CA GLN A 61 -40.43 1.34 41.01
C GLN A 61 -39.21 0.42 41.35
N PHE A 62 -39.05 0.15 42.66
CA PHE A 62 -38.35 -0.96 43.37
C PHE A 62 -36.88 -1.35 43.02
N ASN A 63 -35.92 -1.09 43.93
CA ASN A 63 -35.42 -1.94 45.06
C ASN A 63 -34.68 -3.22 44.63
N CYS A 64 -33.34 -3.30 44.77
CA CYS A 64 -32.56 -3.60 46.00
C CYS A 64 -32.31 -5.11 46.24
N CYS A 65 -31.07 -5.58 46.01
CA CYS A 65 -30.19 -6.21 47.02
C CYS A 65 -28.85 -6.73 46.46
N ARG A 66 -27.78 -6.59 47.26
CA ARG A 66 -26.44 -7.23 47.14
C ARG A 66 -26.45 -8.60 47.88
N PRO A 67 -25.31 -9.32 48.04
CA PRO A 67 -24.32 -9.82 47.06
C PRO A 67 -24.00 -11.33 47.30
N GLN A 68 -23.11 -11.96 46.52
CA GLN A 68 -22.01 -12.81 47.06
C GLN A 68 -21.04 -13.33 45.97
N ILE A 69 -19.90 -13.85 46.43
CA ILE A 69 -18.67 -14.15 45.67
C ILE A 69 -18.53 -15.68 45.48
N LEU A 70 -18.04 -16.14 44.32
CA LEU A 70 -17.06 -17.24 44.29
C LEU A 70 -16.23 -17.26 43.00
N PHE A 71 -14.92 -17.48 43.16
CA PHE A 71 -13.97 -17.77 42.09
C PHE A 71 -14.16 -19.20 41.54
N LEU A 72 -13.99 -19.39 40.23
CA LEU A 72 -13.43 -20.63 39.67
C LEU A 72 -12.65 -20.32 38.38
N SER A 73 -11.36 -20.68 38.39
CA SER A 73 -10.40 -20.44 37.31
C SER A 73 -10.22 -21.69 36.45
N PHE A 74 -10.23 -21.60 35.11
CA PHE A 74 -9.47 -22.50 34.20
C PHE A 74 -9.28 -21.80 32.83
N PRO A 75 -8.24 -22.12 32.03
CA PRO A 75 -7.72 -21.25 30.98
C PRO A 75 -8.28 -21.56 29.57
N PHE A 76 -8.44 -20.50 28.76
CA PHE A 76 -8.73 -20.64 27.33
C PHE A 76 -7.43 -20.76 26.51
N LEU A 77 -7.15 -21.96 26.03
CA LEU A 77 -6.18 -22.21 24.96
C LEU A 77 -6.88 -22.01 23.60
N TYR A 78 -6.67 -20.84 22.98
CA TYR A 78 -7.15 -20.58 21.62
C TYR A 78 -6.25 -21.29 20.59
N ARG A 79 -6.84 -22.19 19.79
CA ARG A 79 -6.21 -22.79 18.60
C ARG A 79 -7.21 -22.68 17.44
N PRO A 80 -6.86 -22.06 16.29
CA PRO A 80 -7.82 -21.85 15.21
C PRO A 80 -8.05 -23.14 14.40
N VAL A 81 -9.32 -23.48 14.15
CA VAL A 81 -9.71 -24.61 13.31
C VAL A 81 -9.74 -24.18 11.84
N ARG A 82 -8.74 -24.62 11.06
CA ARG A 82 -8.88 -24.77 9.60
C ARG A 82 -9.66 -26.06 9.31
N ASN A 83 -10.31 -26.13 8.13
CA ASN A 83 -10.96 -27.32 7.51
C ASN A 83 -12.49 -27.49 7.64
N ALA A 84 -13.28 -26.41 7.71
CA ALA A 84 -14.75 -26.52 7.55
C ALA A 84 -15.20 -26.79 6.09
N SER A 85 -14.47 -26.31 5.09
CA SER A 85 -14.96 -26.29 3.69
C SER A 85 -14.91 -27.66 2.98
N PHE A 86 -13.91 -28.50 3.29
CA PHE A 86 -13.70 -29.79 2.59
C PHE A 86 -14.74 -30.86 2.97
N ALA A 87 -15.21 -30.86 4.21
CA ALA A 87 -16.19 -31.84 4.71
C ALA A 87 -17.57 -31.67 4.03
N LEU A 88 -17.97 -30.43 3.74
CA LEU A 88 -19.28 -30.13 3.16
C LEU A 88 -19.41 -30.66 1.72
N GLN A 89 -18.33 -30.57 0.93
CA GLN A 89 -18.33 -30.94 -0.49
C GLN A 89 -18.35 -32.46 -0.70
N MET A 90 -17.73 -33.23 0.20
CA MET A 90 -17.83 -34.69 0.23
C MET A 90 -19.23 -35.17 0.63
N ALA A 91 -19.88 -34.51 1.59
CA ALA A 91 -21.24 -34.86 2.03
C ALA A 91 -22.29 -34.70 0.91
N PHE A 92 -22.23 -33.60 0.14
CA PHE A 92 -23.13 -33.38 -1.01
C PHE A 92 -22.98 -34.44 -2.11
N THR A 93 -21.76 -34.90 -2.35
CA THR A 93 -21.47 -35.90 -3.40
C THR A 93 -21.98 -37.29 -2.99
N ALA A 94 -21.78 -37.68 -1.73
CA ALA A 94 -22.32 -38.93 -1.20
C ALA A 94 -23.87 -38.96 -1.16
N ALA A 95 -24.51 -37.84 -0.86
CA ALA A 95 -25.97 -37.73 -0.82
C ALA A 95 -26.63 -37.91 -2.20
N LYS A 96 -26.05 -37.36 -3.27
CA LYS A 96 -26.54 -37.56 -4.65
C LYS A 96 -26.50 -39.03 -5.07
N ASN A 97 -25.41 -39.73 -4.79
CA ASN A 97 -25.26 -41.15 -5.16
C ASN A 97 -26.23 -42.07 -4.41
N LYS A 98 -26.47 -41.86 -3.11
CA LYS A 98 -27.50 -42.61 -2.37
C LYS A 98 -28.92 -42.36 -2.89
N ARG A 99 -29.24 -41.12 -3.28
CA ARG A 99 -30.59 -40.80 -3.81
C ARG A 99 -30.85 -41.45 -5.17
N ALA A 100 -29.83 -41.54 -6.03
CA ALA A 100 -29.91 -42.25 -7.30
C ALA A 100 -30.07 -43.78 -7.14
N GLN A 101 -29.35 -44.40 -6.19
CA GLN A 101 -29.44 -45.85 -5.94
C GLN A 101 -30.75 -46.31 -5.28
N ASN A 102 -31.42 -45.43 -4.53
CA ASN A 102 -32.71 -45.79 -3.91
C ASN A 102 -33.90 -45.67 -4.88
N LEU A 103 -33.78 -44.91 -5.99
CA LEU A 103 -34.83 -44.75 -6.99
C LEU A 103 -34.96 -45.95 -7.96
N THR A 104 -34.02 -46.90 -7.94
CA THR A 104 -34.03 -48.09 -8.82
C THR A 104 -34.52 -49.38 -8.13
N LYS A 105 -35.04 -49.30 -6.89
CA LYS A 105 -35.47 -50.47 -6.10
C LYS A 105 -36.92 -50.48 -5.56
N SER A 106 -37.76 -49.49 -5.87
CA SER A 106 -39.21 -49.59 -5.57
C SER A 106 -39.97 -50.21 -6.74
N LYS A 107 -40.56 -51.39 -6.52
CA LYS A 107 -41.52 -52.01 -7.47
C LYS A 107 -42.70 -51.05 -7.72
N ILE A 108 -42.93 -50.69 -8.99
CA ILE A 108 -44.27 -50.34 -9.46
C ILE A 108 -44.73 -51.50 -10.34
N SER A 109 -45.61 -52.32 -9.78
CA SER A 109 -46.32 -53.38 -10.49
C SER A 109 -47.46 -52.77 -11.30
N GLY A 110 -47.50 -53.04 -12.61
CA GLY A 110 -48.64 -52.72 -13.46
C GLY A 110 -48.58 -51.34 -14.13
N ILE A 111 -47.91 -51.29 -15.27
CA ILE A 111 -48.38 -50.61 -16.50
C ILE A 111 -47.84 -51.45 -17.67
N THR A 112 -48.69 -51.73 -18.64
CA THR A 112 -48.35 -52.51 -19.84
C THR A 112 -47.40 -51.77 -20.76
N ALA A 113 -46.67 -52.52 -21.59
CA ALA A 113 -45.81 -51.95 -22.62
C ALA A 113 -46.63 -51.10 -23.60
N LYS A 114 -46.50 -49.77 -23.48
CA LYS A 114 -46.75 -48.83 -24.56
C LYS A 114 -45.47 -48.09 -24.85
N GLU A 115 -45.08 -48.18 -26.12
CA GLU A 115 -44.00 -47.53 -26.83
C GLU A 115 -43.47 -46.26 -26.14
N ILE A 116 -42.32 -46.39 -25.46
CA ILE A 116 -41.41 -45.26 -25.32
C ILE A 116 -40.61 -45.25 -26.62
N PRO A 117 -40.75 -44.20 -27.48
CA PRO A 117 -39.97 -44.13 -28.71
C PRO A 117 -38.49 -44.20 -28.37
N ALA A 118 -37.72 -44.92 -29.18
CA ALA A 118 -36.27 -44.96 -29.03
C ALA A 118 -35.75 -43.52 -28.89
N LYS A 119 -35.21 -43.18 -27.72
CA LYS A 119 -34.55 -41.88 -27.54
C LYS A 119 -33.48 -41.80 -28.61
N LYS A 120 -33.69 -40.91 -29.59
CA LYS A 120 -32.66 -40.54 -30.56
C LYS A 120 -31.36 -40.37 -29.79
N ARG A 121 -30.26 -40.94 -30.30
CA ARG A 121 -28.93 -40.50 -29.92
C ARG A 121 -28.85 -39.01 -30.22
N TYR A 122 -29.10 -38.19 -29.20
CA TYR A 122 -28.77 -36.77 -29.22
C TYR A 122 -27.26 -36.71 -29.04
N ASN A 123 -26.58 -36.78 -30.19
CA ASN A 123 -25.21 -36.37 -30.48
C ASN A 123 -24.21 -36.46 -29.32
N ASP A 124 -23.36 -37.50 -29.33
CA ASP A 124 -22.15 -37.55 -28.51
C ASP A 124 -21.22 -36.32 -28.73
N VAL A 125 -21.38 -35.64 -29.88
CA VAL A 125 -20.73 -34.36 -30.23
C VAL A 125 -21.10 -33.21 -29.29
N GLU A 126 -22.36 -33.14 -28.84
CA GLU A 126 -22.84 -32.06 -27.96
C GLU A 126 -22.21 -32.21 -26.56
N THR A 127 -22.11 -33.44 -26.06
CA THR A 127 -21.49 -33.75 -24.76
C THR A 127 -19.96 -33.64 -24.74
N THR A 128 -19.29 -33.77 -25.89
CA THR A 128 -17.84 -33.57 -26.02
C THR A 128 -17.52 -32.09 -26.14
N TYR A 129 -18.26 -31.34 -26.98
CA TYR A 129 -18.15 -29.89 -27.07
C TYR A 129 -18.38 -29.19 -25.72
N ASP A 130 -19.42 -29.56 -24.97
CA ASP A 130 -19.68 -28.99 -23.64
C ASP A 130 -18.58 -29.35 -22.62
N ARG A 131 -17.97 -30.53 -22.71
CA ARG A 131 -16.84 -30.94 -21.85
C ARG A 131 -15.55 -30.20 -22.19
N GLU A 132 -15.24 -30.04 -23.47
CA GLU A 132 -14.09 -29.24 -23.90
C GLU A 132 -14.28 -27.77 -23.50
N ARG A 133 -15.47 -27.20 -23.72
CA ARG A 133 -15.82 -25.83 -23.30
C ARG A 133 -15.78 -25.67 -21.78
N ALA A 134 -16.19 -26.68 -21.01
CA ALA A 134 -16.08 -26.68 -19.55
C ALA A 134 -14.63 -26.75 -19.06
N MET A 135 -13.79 -27.65 -19.60
CA MET A 135 -12.36 -27.74 -19.26
C MET A 135 -11.58 -26.50 -19.71
N LYS A 136 -11.95 -25.92 -20.85
CA LYS A 136 -11.37 -24.68 -21.40
C LYS A 136 -11.72 -23.49 -20.51
N ARG A 137 -12.97 -23.39 -20.04
CA ARG A 137 -13.37 -22.45 -18.99
C ARG A 137 -12.59 -22.69 -17.70
N GLU A 138 -12.47 -23.93 -17.23
CA GLU A 138 -11.73 -24.28 -16.00
C GLU A 138 -10.26 -23.86 -16.07
N ARG A 139 -9.60 -23.99 -17.23
CA ARG A 139 -8.24 -23.48 -17.48
C ARG A 139 -8.15 -21.95 -17.60
N ALA A 140 -9.25 -21.27 -17.94
CA ALA A 140 -9.35 -19.82 -18.03
C ALA A 140 -9.79 -19.15 -16.71
N LEU A 141 -10.11 -19.91 -15.66
CA LEU A 141 -10.62 -19.36 -14.38
C LEU A 141 -9.54 -18.69 -13.51
N PHE A 142 -8.25 -18.92 -13.76
CA PHE A 142 -7.16 -18.44 -12.92
C PHE A 142 -6.01 -17.86 -13.74
N ASP A 143 -6.15 -16.58 -14.08
CA ASP A 143 -5.04 -15.79 -14.57
C ASP A 143 -4.19 -15.30 -13.41
N GLU A 144 -2.92 -15.69 -13.45
CA GLU A 144 -1.92 -15.22 -12.50
C GLU A 144 -1.20 -14.02 -13.10
N ILE A 145 -1.09 -12.92 -12.34
CA ILE A 145 -0.26 -11.78 -12.73
C ILE A 145 1.20 -12.20 -12.85
N ILE A 146 1.88 -11.77 -13.92
CA ILE A 146 3.33 -11.89 -14.06
C ILE A 146 3.87 -10.47 -14.14
N PHE A 147 4.92 -10.14 -13.39
CA PHE A 147 5.46 -8.78 -13.40
C PHE A 147 6.22 -8.49 -14.71
N PRO A 148 6.46 -7.20 -15.04
CA PRO A 148 7.11 -6.79 -16.29
C PRO A 148 8.38 -7.59 -16.61
N ASN A 149 8.58 -7.92 -17.88
CA ASN A 149 9.69 -8.75 -18.36
C ASN A 149 9.68 -10.21 -17.83
N GLY A 150 8.50 -10.74 -17.51
CA GLY A 150 8.32 -12.16 -17.16
C GLY A 150 8.70 -12.53 -15.72
N LYS A 151 8.88 -11.54 -14.84
CA LYS A 151 9.36 -11.71 -13.46
C LYS A 151 8.27 -12.35 -12.60
N SER A 152 8.59 -13.38 -11.81
CA SER A 152 7.61 -14.02 -10.91
C SER A 152 7.54 -13.35 -9.53
N LYS A 153 8.44 -12.41 -9.27
CA LYS A 153 8.61 -11.72 -7.99
C LYS A 153 8.76 -10.22 -8.21
N ALA A 154 8.33 -9.42 -7.24
CA ALA A 154 8.62 -7.99 -7.17
C ALA A 154 9.09 -7.61 -5.77
N PHE A 155 10.03 -6.68 -5.70
CA PHE A 155 10.56 -6.13 -4.46
C PHE A 155 10.48 -4.61 -4.51
N THR A 156 9.96 -4.03 -3.42
CA THR A 156 9.89 -2.59 -3.18
C THR A 156 10.30 -2.32 -1.74
N MET A 157 10.79 -1.11 -1.50
CA MET A 157 11.04 -0.64 -0.15
C MET A 157 10.60 0.82 -0.01
N SER A 158 10.17 1.21 1.17
CA SER A 158 9.82 2.61 1.44
C SER A 158 10.42 3.13 2.73
N TYR A 159 10.99 4.33 2.70
CA TYR A 159 11.59 4.96 3.86
C TYR A 159 10.95 6.30 4.18
N ASP A 160 10.84 6.58 5.45
CA ASP A 160 10.08 7.72 5.96
C ASP A 160 10.99 8.87 6.38
N ASP A 161 10.32 9.99 6.65
CA ASP A 161 10.85 11.12 7.39
C ASP A 161 11.90 11.99 6.68
N GLY A 162 12.51 11.55 5.58
CA GLY A 162 13.41 12.37 4.78
C GLY A 162 14.67 12.83 5.53
N THR A 163 15.27 11.95 6.34
CA THR A 163 16.42 12.32 7.20
C THR A 163 17.75 12.34 6.44
N ILE A 164 18.76 13.02 6.97
CA ILE A 164 20.12 13.09 6.40
C ILE A 164 20.76 11.71 6.09
N HIS A 165 20.27 10.64 6.72
CA HIS A 165 20.73 9.26 6.50
C HIS A 165 20.26 8.66 5.18
N ASP A 166 19.21 9.23 4.56
CA ASP A 166 18.73 8.81 3.23
C ASP A 166 19.83 8.92 2.17
N ARG A 167 20.78 9.84 2.32
CA ARG A 167 21.96 9.96 1.43
C ARG A 167 22.72 8.64 1.29
N ARG A 168 23.00 7.97 2.42
CA ARG A 168 23.72 6.69 2.44
C ARG A 168 22.84 5.54 1.97
N LEU A 169 21.56 5.56 2.34
CA LEU A 169 20.61 4.52 1.93
C LEU A 169 20.37 4.53 0.41
N VAL A 170 20.17 5.71 -0.19
CA VAL A 170 20.06 5.90 -1.64
C VAL A 170 21.34 5.44 -2.34
N GLU A 171 22.53 5.75 -1.81
CA GLU A 171 23.80 5.27 -2.38
C GLU A 171 23.85 3.74 -2.43
N ILE A 172 23.47 3.07 -1.33
CA ILE A 172 23.39 1.61 -1.24
C ILE A 172 22.37 1.05 -2.24
N MET A 173 21.15 1.60 -2.28
CA MET A 173 20.10 1.16 -3.20
C MET A 173 20.54 1.27 -4.66
N ASN A 174 21.12 2.42 -5.05
CA ASN A 174 21.63 2.65 -6.40
C ASN A 174 22.77 1.70 -6.77
N ARG A 175 23.70 1.43 -5.84
CA ARG A 175 24.79 0.45 -6.01
C ARG A 175 24.28 -0.96 -6.38
N TYR A 176 23.10 -1.33 -5.88
CA TYR A 176 22.45 -2.62 -6.15
C TYR A 176 21.30 -2.54 -7.18
N GLY A 177 21.08 -1.39 -7.83
CA GLY A 177 19.99 -1.20 -8.79
C GLY A 177 18.58 -1.37 -8.22
N ILE A 178 18.43 -1.16 -6.90
CA ILE A 178 17.16 -1.29 -6.18
C ILE A 178 16.43 0.05 -6.22
N ARG A 179 15.13 -0.01 -6.49
CA ARG A 179 14.23 1.13 -6.48
C ARG A 179 13.32 1.06 -5.25
N GLY A 180 12.79 2.22 -4.86
CA GLY A 180 11.98 2.37 -3.66
C GLY A 180 11.43 3.79 -3.55
N THR A 181 10.74 4.03 -2.45
CA THR A 181 9.84 5.17 -2.26
C THR A 181 10.21 5.92 -0.99
N PHE A 182 10.47 7.21 -1.07
CA PHE A 182 10.76 8.05 0.09
C PHE A 182 9.54 8.90 0.42
N ASN A 183 8.98 8.71 1.61
CA ASN A 183 7.78 9.40 2.09
C ASN A 183 8.25 10.59 2.92
N LEU A 184 8.12 11.79 2.38
CA LEU A 184 8.73 13.01 2.92
C LEU A 184 7.68 13.89 3.61
N ASN A 185 8.10 14.65 4.62
CA ASN A 185 7.31 15.71 5.24
C ASN A 185 7.81 17.06 4.73
N ALA A 186 7.11 17.68 3.79
CA ALA A 186 7.58 18.91 3.14
C ALA A 186 7.81 20.07 4.11
N GLY A 187 7.03 20.15 5.20
CA GLY A 187 7.15 21.18 6.23
C GLY A 187 8.40 21.02 7.11
N PHE A 188 9.04 19.85 7.11
CA PHE A 188 10.24 19.57 7.91
C PHE A 188 11.55 19.61 7.10
N LEU A 189 11.52 19.65 5.77
CA LEU A 189 12.74 19.70 4.94
C LEU A 189 13.64 20.91 5.35
N GLY A 190 14.96 20.68 5.40
CA GLY A 190 15.95 21.65 5.88
C GLY A 190 15.96 21.91 7.40
N GLN A 191 15.09 21.26 8.19
CA GLN A 191 15.10 21.45 9.65
C GLN A 191 16.19 20.60 10.33
N THR A 192 16.89 21.22 11.28
CA THR A 192 17.81 20.52 12.19
C THR A 192 17.04 19.88 13.34
N CYS A 193 17.25 18.59 13.57
CA CYS A 193 16.50 17.84 14.57
C CYS A 193 17.36 16.75 15.21
N TRP A 194 17.14 16.49 16.50
CA TRP A 194 17.84 15.44 17.23
C TRP A 194 16.90 14.74 18.20
N ILE A 195 17.11 13.43 18.37
CA ILE A 195 16.37 12.58 19.30
C ILE A 195 17.33 11.88 20.27
N GLY A 196 16.76 11.26 21.31
CA GLY A 196 17.47 10.25 22.08
C GLY A 196 17.54 8.95 21.28
N GLY A 197 18.75 8.50 20.99
CA GLY A 197 19.05 7.22 20.36
C GLY A 197 19.83 6.29 21.29
N LEU A 198 20.08 5.07 20.85
CA LEU A 198 20.77 4.00 21.59
C LEU A 198 22.14 4.42 22.14
N HIS A 199 22.84 5.30 21.42
CA HIS A 199 24.18 5.79 21.76
C HIS A 199 24.23 7.25 22.25
N GLY A 200 23.08 7.86 22.56
CA GLY A 200 22.99 9.21 23.11
C GLY A 200 22.13 10.14 22.28
N LYS A 201 22.70 11.24 21.78
CA LYS A 201 21.98 12.22 20.95
C LYS A 201 22.17 11.85 19.47
N LEU A 202 21.12 11.34 18.82
CA LEU A 202 21.13 11.03 17.39
C LEU A 202 20.69 12.24 16.58
N ASP A 203 21.40 12.51 15.47
CA ASP A 203 21.00 13.51 14.48
C ASP A 203 19.97 12.92 13.52
N ILE A 204 18.78 13.50 13.47
CA ILE A 204 17.71 13.16 12.52
C ILE A 204 17.27 14.40 11.74
N SER A 205 18.18 15.34 11.53
CA SER A 205 17.96 16.50 10.66
C SER A 205 17.47 16.06 9.29
N LYS A 206 16.68 16.90 8.64
CA LYS A 206 16.04 16.58 7.38
C LYS A 206 16.91 16.95 6.19
N ILE A 207 16.67 16.30 5.05
CA ILE A 207 17.26 16.65 3.76
C ILE A 207 16.84 18.07 3.37
N GLU A 208 17.74 18.82 2.73
CA GLU A 208 17.46 20.16 2.23
C GLU A 208 16.46 20.11 1.06
N PRO A 209 15.50 21.05 0.93
CA PRO A 209 14.52 21.04 -0.16
C PRO A 209 15.14 20.94 -1.55
N ASP A 210 16.25 21.66 -1.79
CA ASP A 210 16.98 21.68 -3.06
C ASP A 210 17.72 20.37 -3.39
N GLU A 211 17.98 19.53 -2.39
CA GLU A 211 18.64 18.23 -2.58
C GLU A 211 17.64 17.16 -3.07
N VAL A 212 16.37 17.24 -2.66
CA VAL A 212 15.31 16.26 -2.95
C VAL A 212 15.25 15.83 -4.43
N PRO A 213 15.28 16.72 -5.43
CA PRO A 213 15.15 16.29 -6.83
C PRO A 213 16.34 15.48 -7.36
N THR A 214 17.53 15.68 -6.76
CA THR A 214 18.78 15.04 -7.20
C THR A 214 19.11 13.79 -6.39
N LEU A 215 18.94 13.83 -5.07
CA LEU A 215 19.16 12.69 -4.19
C LEU A 215 18.25 11.53 -4.57
N TYR A 216 16.94 11.76 -4.65
CA TYR A 216 15.96 10.70 -4.91
C TYR A 216 15.76 10.42 -6.42
N ALA A 217 16.74 10.74 -7.27
CA ALA A 217 16.69 10.43 -8.69
C ALA A 217 16.64 8.90 -8.92
N GLY A 218 15.64 8.43 -9.67
CA GLY A 218 15.37 7.00 -9.89
C GLY A 218 14.44 6.35 -8.85
N HIS A 219 14.21 7.03 -7.72
CA HIS A 219 13.27 6.65 -6.67
C HIS A 219 11.93 7.39 -6.83
N GLU A 220 10.92 6.95 -6.08
CA GLU A 220 9.63 7.66 -5.95
C GLU A 220 9.67 8.61 -4.75
N ILE A 221 9.05 9.78 -4.90
CA ILE A 221 8.68 10.64 -3.77
C ILE A 221 7.19 10.45 -3.48
N ALA A 222 6.89 10.21 -2.21
CA ALA A 222 5.57 10.06 -1.64
C ALA A 222 5.37 11.08 -0.51
N GLY A 223 4.12 11.36 -0.16
CA GLY A 223 3.80 12.22 0.98
C GLY A 223 3.87 11.47 2.30
N HIS A 224 4.26 12.17 3.36
CA HIS A 224 4.14 11.70 4.74
C HIS A 224 3.41 12.73 5.64
N GLY A 225 2.78 13.73 5.02
CA GLY A 225 2.01 14.78 5.71
C GLY A 225 2.92 15.92 6.14
N LEU A 226 2.43 17.15 5.95
CA LEU A 226 3.24 18.37 5.98
C LEU A 226 4.09 18.49 7.25
N ASN A 227 3.48 18.27 8.41
CA ASN A 227 4.09 18.39 9.73
C ASN A 227 4.06 17.07 10.52
N HIS A 228 3.98 15.92 9.83
CA HIS A 228 3.87 14.58 10.43
C HIS A 228 2.72 14.48 11.46
N ALA A 229 1.59 15.17 11.21
CA ALA A 229 0.46 15.16 12.13
C ALA A 229 -0.29 13.81 12.11
N SER A 230 -0.65 13.30 13.29
CA SER A 230 -1.42 12.05 13.42
C SER A 230 -2.82 12.22 12.82
N PRO A 231 -3.18 11.47 11.76
CA PRO A 231 -4.40 11.72 10.98
C PRO A 231 -5.70 11.36 11.70
N THR A 232 -5.64 10.55 12.77
CA THR A 232 -6.80 10.21 13.62
C THR A 232 -7.01 11.19 14.77
N ASP A 233 -6.01 12.00 15.09
CA ASP A 233 -6.02 12.86 16.28
C ASP A 233 -6.37 14.33 15.95
N ILE A 234 -6.49 14.65 14.66
CA ILE A 234 -6.87 15.97 14.15
C ILE A 234 -8.18 15.92 13.35
N GLY A 235 -8.85 17.08 13.22
CA GLY A 235 -10.07 17.19 12.43
C GLY A 235 -9.82 16.97 10.93
N SER A 236 -10.80 16.41 10.21
CA SER A 236 -10.65 16.05 8.78
C SER A 236 -10.24 17.22 7.88
N SER A 237 -10.66 18.44 8.19
CA SER A 237 -10.24 19.65 7.43
C SER A 237 -8.76 19.99 7.66
N ALA A 238 -8.25 19.80 8.88
CA ALA A 238 -6.83 19.97 9.18
C ALA A 238 -6.00 18.85 8.53
N TYR A 239 -6.49 17.61 8.54
CA TYR A 239 -5.81 16.51 7.85
C TYR A 239 -5.81 16.68 6.32
N PHE A 240 -6.88 17.22 5.73
CA PHE A 240 -6.92 17.55 4.31
C PHE A 240 -5.89 18.62 3.94
N TYR A 241 -5.70 19.63 4.80
CA TYR A 241 -4.63 20.63 4.66
C TYR A 241 -3.23 19.99 4.75
N GLU A 242 -2.95 19.23 5.82
CA GLU A 242 -1.70 18.47 6.00
C GLU A 242 -1.37 17.57 4.80
N THR A 243 -2.40 17.02 4.15
CA THR A 243 -2.29 16.14 2.99
C THR A 243 -2.01 16.90 1.69
N ILE A 244 -2.75 17.98 1.42
CA ILE A 244 -2.71 18.70 0.13
C ILE A 244 -1.50 19.62 0.03
N GLU A 245 -1.15 20.33 1.11
CA GLU A 245 0.01 21.22 1.10
C GLU A 245 1.33 20.44 0.99
N ASP A 246 1.43 19.29 1.67
CA ASP A 246 2.56 18.35 1.53
C ASP A 246 2.70 17.88 0.07
N LYS A 247 1.60 17.41 -0.53
CA LYS A 247 1.54 17.03 -1.95
C LYS A 247 2.03 18.17 -2.84
N ALA A 248 1.44 19.36 -2.71
CA ALA A 248 1.72 20.50 -3.58
C ALA A 248 3.16 20.97 -3.46
N ALA A 249 3.74 20.99 -2.25
CA ALA A 249 5.13 21.34 -2.02
C ALA A 249 6.09 20.31 -2.65
N LEU A 250 5.85 19.01 -2.47
CA LEU A 250 6.67 17.95 -3.07
C LEU A 250 6.55 17.90 -4.60
N GLU A 251 5.35 18.13 -5.15
CA GLU A 251 5.14 18.25 -6.61
C GLU A 251 5.84 19.50 -7.18
N HIS A 252 5.85 20.62 -6.46
CA HIS A 252 6.57 21.84 -6.85
C HIS A 252 8.09 21.64 -6.85
N LEU A 253 8.65 21.04 -5.79
CA LEU A 253 10.09 20.77 -5.68
C LEU A 253 10.58 19.80 -6.77
N THR A 254 9.81 18.75 -7.07
CA THR A 254 10.27 17.65 -7.93
C THR A 254 9.83 17.74 -9.39
N GLY A 255 8.81 18.54 -9.71
CA GLY A 255 8.18 18.58 -11.02
C GLY A 255 7.48 17.27 -11.43
N LYS A 256 7.16 16.40 -10.46
CA LYS A 256 6.58 15.06 -10.65
C LYS A 256 5.30 14.93 -9.82
N LEU A 257 4.36 14.10 -10.27
CA LEU A 257 3.14 13.80 -9.53
C LEU A 257 3.41 12.93 -8.29
N VAL A 258 2.90 13.35 -7.13
CA VAL A 258 3.04 12.65 -5.85
C VAL A 258 1.77 11.85 -5.59
N ARG A 259 1.82 10.55 -5.90
CA ARG A 259 0.65 9.65 -5.92
C ARG A 259 0.62 8.62 -4.79
N GLY A 260 1.70 8.53 -4.02
CA GLY A 260 1.88 7.61 -2.90
C GLY A 260 1.94 8.31 -1.54
N TYR A 261 1.53 7.62 -0.49
CA TYR A 261 1.53 8.15 0.88
C TYR A 261 1.99 7.11 1.91
N ALA A 262 2.46 7.57 3.06
CA ALA A 262 2.59 6.77 4.28
C ALA A 262 1.85 7.50 5.41
N TYR A 263 1.00 6.81 6.17
CA TYR A 263 0.30 7.46 7.28
C TYR A 263 1.27 7.72 8.45
N PRO A 264 1.39 8.96 8.97
CA PRO A 264 2.08 9.24 10.23
C PRO A 264 1.62 8.30 11.34
N PHE A 265 2.60 7.72 12.05
CA PHE A 265 2.38 6.72 13.12
C PHE A 265 1.58 5.46 12.69
N GLY A 266 1.34 5.28 11.37
CA GLY A 266 0.49 4.24 10.82
C GLY A 266 -0.99 4.36 11.17
N ALA A 267 -1.45 5.50 11.70
CA ALA A 267 -2.83 5.70 12.09
C ALA A 267 -3.74 5.97 10.87
N TYR A 268 -4.91 5.34 10.80
CA TYR A 268 -5.89 5.58 9.73
C TYR A 268 -7.30 5.13 10.15
N ASP A 269 -8.31 5.76 9.55
CA ASP A 269 -9.71 5.32 9.57
C ASP A 269 -10.34 5.52 8.17
N GLU A 270 -11.64 5.22 8.02
CA GLU A 270 -12.31 5.41 6.73
C GLU A 270 -12.46 6.89 6.32
N LYS A 271 -12.41 7.85 7.26
CA LYS A 271 -12.36 9.29 6.92
C LYS A 271 -11.00 9.67 6.36
N THR A 272 -9.92 9.16 6.93
CA THR A 272 -8.56 9.44 6.43
C THR A 272 -8.36 8.84 5.03
N LYS A 273 -8.89 7.63 4.76
CA LYS A 273 -8.93 7.05 3.41
C LYS A 273 -9.70 7.91 2.41
N ASN A 274 -10.87 8.45 2.80
CA ASN A 274 -11.63 9.36 1.95
C ASN A 274 -10.84 10.65 1.64
N VAL A 275 -10.09 11.19 2.61
CA VAL A 275 -9.16 12.31 2.38
C VAL A 275 -8.07 11.94 1.37
N MET A 276 -7.43 10.77 1.51
CA MET A 276 -6.43 10.28 0.53
C MET A 276 -7.00 10.19 -0.89
N GLN A 277 -8.20 9.63 -1.05
CA GLN A 277 -8.87 9.52 -2.35
C GLN A 277 -9.16 10.88 -2.97
N LEU A 278 -9.73 11.81 -2.20
CA LEU A 278 -10.05 13.17 -2.65
C LEU A 278 -8.79 13.99 -2.99
N ALA A 279 -7.68 13.72 -2.29
CA ALA A 279 -6.36 14.30 -2.57
C ALA A 279 -5.59 13.60 -3.71
N GLY A 280 -6.22 12.65 -4.42
CA GLY A 280 -5.61 11.97 -5.56
C GLY A 280 -4.40 11.10 -5.20
N TYR A 281 -4.35 10.57 -3.98
CA TYR A 281 -3.44 9.49 -3.62
C TYR A 281 -4.03 8.14 -4.04
N HIS A 282 -3.16 7.24 -4.50
CA HIS A 282 -3.53 5.94 -5.05
C HIS A 282 -3.26 4.78 -4.09
N TYR A 283 -2.26 4.94 -3.23
CA TYR A 283 -1.96 4.02 -2.16
C TYR A 283 -1.48 4.80 -0.92
N ALA A 284 -1.66 4.19 0.24
CA ALA A 284 -1.17 4.68 1.52
C ALA A 284 -0.70 3.50 2.38
N ARG A 285 0.55 3.51 2.86
CA ARG A 285 1.12 2.45 3.69
C ARG A 285 0.87 2.69 5.19
N THR A 286 0.61 1.60 5.90
CA THR A 286 0.41 1.53 7.36
C THR A 286 1.63 0.87 8.03
N VAL A 287 1.74 0.97 9.36
CA VAL A 287 2.81 0.25 10.12
C VAL A 287 2.54 -1.25 10.28
N ASP A 288 1.38 -1.76 9.84
CA ASP A 288 1.08 -3.18 9.91
C ASP A 288 1.99 -3.99 8.99
N THR A 289 2.46 -5.15 9.48
CA THR A 289 3.27 -6.09 8.72
C THR A 289 2.65 -7.48 8.68
N THR A 290 2.79 -8.19 7.56
CA THR A 290 2.14 -9.51 7.33
C THR A 290 3.08 -10.70 7.46
N ARG A 291 4.40 -10.49 7.24
CA ARG A 291 5.41 -11.53 6.97
C ARG A 291 5.04 -12.49 5.83
N GLN A 292 4.14 -12.06 4.94
CA GLN A 292 3.74 -12.74 3.70
C GLN A 292 4.14 -11.91 2.48
N PHE A 293 4.05 -12.53 1.31
CA PHE A 293 4.43 -11.92 0.03
C PHE A 293 3.22 -11.67 -0.90
N GLU A 294 2.07 -11.39 -0.32
CA GLU A 294 0.79 -11.23 -1.02
C GLU A 294 0.64 -9.81 -1.59
N LEU A 295 -0.11 -9.67 -2.69
CA LEU A 295 -0.48 -8.36 -3.22
C LEU A 295 -1.56 -7.70 -2.33
N PRO A 296 -1.49 -6.39 -2.09
CA PRO A 296 -2.47 -5.69 -1.25
C PRO A 296 -3.88 -5.75 -1.84
N THR A 297 -4.86 -6.09 -1.01
CA THR A 297 -6.28 -6.05 -1.36
C THR A 297 -6.84 -4.62 -1.30
N ASP A 298 -6.44 -3.86 -0.28
CA ASP A 298 -6.68 -2.42 -0.15
C ASP A 298 -5.34 -1.67 -0.23
N PHE A 299 -5.16 -0.86 -1.27
CA PHE A 299 -3.95 -0.05 -1.45
C PHE A 299 -3.91 1.17 -0.52
N LEU A 300 -5.05 1.65 0.00
CA LEU A 300 -5.13 2.77 0.95
C LEU A 300 -5.01 2.31 2.41
N ALA A 301 -4.77 1.02 2.63
CA ALA A 301 -4.33 0.43 3.89
C ALA A 301 -3.25 -0.63 3.61
N TRP A 302 -2.26 -0.28 2.78
CA TRP A 302 -1.23 -1.23 2.33
C TRP A 302 -0.33 -1.61 3.51
N LYS A 303 -0.30 -2.91 3.81
CA LYS A 303 0.54 -3.51 4.86
C LYS A 303 1.89 -3.94 4.26
N GLY A 304 2.98 -3.67 4.97
CA GLY A 304 4.29 -4.16 4.58
C GLY A 304 4.41 -5.69 4.71
N THR A 305 5.44 -6.28 4.12
CA THR A 305 5.87 -7.63 4.50
C THR A 305 6.51 -7.58 5.88
N CYS A 306 7.47 -6.69 6.09
CA CYS A 306 8.12 -6.47 7.39
C CYS A 306 8.73 -5.06 7.49
N HIS A 307 9.05 -4.64 8.71
CA HIS A 307 9.97 -3.53 8.94
C HIS A 307 11.42 -4.00 8.68
N HIS A 308 12.37 -3.11 8.44
CA HIS A 308 13.77 -3.50 8.22
C HIS A 308 14.43 -4.08 9.48
N ASN A 309 14.00 -3.68 10.68
CA ASN A 309 14.49 -4.23 11.95
C ASN A 309 13.77 -5.53 12.39
N ASP A 310 12.90 -6.10 11.53
CA ASP A 310 12.26 -7.38 11.84
C ASP A 310 13.35 -8.47 12.00
N PRO A 311 13.40 -9.20 13.13
CA PRO A 311 14.44 -10.20 13.38
C PRO A 311 14.39 -11.39 12.40
N GLN A 312 13.37 -11.47 11.55
CA GLN A 312 13.27 -12.45 10.46
C GLN A 312 13.57 -11.87 9.07
N LEU A 313 14.06 -10.62 8.93
CA LEU A 313 14.26 -9.95 7.64
C LEU A 313 15.03 -10.82 6.63
N MET A 314 16.18 -11.36 7.03
CA MET A 314 17.02 -12.16 6.13
C MET A 314 16.41 -13.53 5.83
N GLN A 315 15.73 -14.15 6.80
CA GLN A 315 15.00 -15.41 6.59
C GLN A 315 13.78 -15.19 5.67
N LEU A 316 13.12 -14.03 5.72
CA LEU A 316 12.09 -13.62 4.77
C LEU A 316 12.67 -13.41 3.37
N ALA A 317 13.80 -12.71 3.25
CA ALA A 317 14.50 -12.55 1.97
C ALA A 317 14.89 -13.89 1.35
N GLU A 318 15.42 -14.83 2.13
CA GLU A 318 15.70 -16.19 1.67
C GLU A 318 14.44 -16.95 1.22
N ARG A 319 13.38 -16.96 2.04
CA ARG A 319 12.09 -17.60 1.72
C ARG A 319 11.50 -17.04 0.42
N PHE A 320 11.59 -15.72 0.24
CA PHE A 320 11.18 -15.01 -0.97
C PHE A 320 12.00 -15.46 -2.18
N CYS A 321 13.34 -15.49 -2.06
CA CYS A 321 14.25 -15.96 -3.11
C CYS A 321 13.96 -17.42 -3.50
N ARG A 322 13.80 -18.33 -2.52
CA ARG A 322 13.42 -19.74 -2.74
C ARG A 322 11.99 -19.91 -3.29
N GLY A 323 11.15 -18.89 -3.21
CA GLY A 323 9.77 -18.91 -3.70
C GLY A 323 8.80 -19.67 -2.79
N GLU A 324 9.14 -19.85 -1.51
CA GLU A 324 8.39 -20.65 -0.54
C GLU A 324 7.06 -19.98 -0.14
N HIS A 325 5.97 -20.38 -0.80
CA HIS A 325 4.60 -20.07 -0.39
C HIS A 325 3.64 -21.21 -0.79
N PHE A 326 2.49 -21.31 -0.09
CA PHE A 326 1.49 -22.35 -0.36
C PHE A 326 0.70 -22.11 -1.65
N SER A 327 0.68 -20.88 -2.17
CA SER A 327 0.03 -20.53 -3.43
C SER A 327 1.01 -20.47 -4.59
N LEU A 328 0.53 -20.82 -5.78
CA LEU A 328 1.26 -20.73 -7.06
C LEU A 328 1.50 -19.28 -7.54
N HIS A 329 1.11 -18.28 -6.75
CA HIS A 329 1.07 -16.89 -7.18
C HIS A 329 2.42 -16.17 -7.10
N THR A 330 2.52 -15.15 -7.94
CA THR A 330 3.42 -14.00 -7.91
C THR A 330 3.60 -13.45 -6.50
N LYS A 331 4.83 -13.02 -6.19
CA LYS A 331 5.21 -12.60 -4.83
C LYS A 331 5.67 -11.15 -4.80
N LEU A 332 5.15 -10.38 -3.85
CA LEU A 332 5.58 -9.03 -3.54
C LEU A 332 6.26 -9.01 -2.18
N PHE A 333 7.53 -8.60 -2.12
CA PHE A 333 8.22 -8.36 -0.85
C PHE A 333 8.37 -6.86 -0.63
N TYR A 334 7.75 -6.34 0.44
CA TYR A 334 7.73 -4.92 0.78
C TYR A 334 8.37 -4.70 2.17
N VAL A 335 9.52 -4.01 2.19
CA VAL A 335 10.23 -3.61 3.42
C VAL A 335 10.05 -2.12 3.68
N TRP A 336 9.91 -1.70 4.93
CA TRP A 336 9.82 -0.27 5.29
C TRP A 336 10.59 0.07 6.56
N GLY A 337 10.79 1.37 6.81
CA GLY A 337 11.29 1.93 8.08
C GLY A 337 11.94 3.30 7.92
N HIS A 338 12.82 3.70 8.83
CA HIS A 338 13.50 4.99 8.79
C HIS A 338 15.00 4.80 8.61
N SER A 339 15.63 5.59 7.74
CA SER A 339 17.07 5.45 7.45
C SER A 339 17.98 5.78 8.65
N TYR A 340 17.50 6.59 9.60
CA TYR A 340 18.24 6.91 10.82
C TYR A 340 18.42 5.70 11.76
N GLU A 341 17.52 4.71 11.71
CA GLU A 341 17.60 3.51 12.56
C GLU A 341 18.88 2.71 12.26
N PHE A 342 19.32 2.68 10.99
CA PHE A 342 20.60 2.04 10.63
C PHE A 342 21.83 2.74 11.23
N ALA A 343 21.73 4.05 11.51
CA ALA A 343 22.80 4.83 12.14
C ALA A 343 22.75 4.74 13.67
N ASP A 344 21.58 4.57 14.28
CA ASP A 344 21.44 4.40 15.73
C ASP A 344 21.82 2.98 16.20
N ASP A 345 21.45 1.96 15.42
CA ASP A 345 21.78 0.55 15.69
C ASP A 345 23.19 0.13 15.20
N ASP A 346 23.94 1.01 14.52
CA ASP A 346 25.19 0.72 13.79
C ASP A 346 25.12 -0.52 12.87
N ASN A 347 23.97 -0.71 12.20
CA ASN A 347 23.64 -1.96 11.50
C ASN A 347 23.43 -1.82 9.99
N TRP A 348 24.01 -0.78 9.35
CA TRP A 348 24.00 -0.57 7.88
C TRP A 348 24.35 -1.82 7.03
N SER A 349 25.17 -2.73 7.57
CA SER A 349 25.49 -4.02 6.95
C SER A 349 24.25 -4.91 6.71
N CYS A 350 23.18 -4.72 7.48
CA CYS A 350 21.89 -5.40 7.33
C CYS A 350 21.22 -5.04 6.00
N ILE A 351 21.07 -3.75 5.71
CA ILE A 351 20.44 -3.29 4.47
C ILE A 351 21.33 -3.54 3.25
N GLU A 352 22.66 -3.39 3.37
CA GLU A 352 23.60 -3.82 2.32
C GLU A 352 23.51 -5.33 2.04
N GLY A 353 23.38 -6.15 3.10
CA GLY A 353 23.20 -7.61 3.01
C GLY A 353 21.89 -8.02 2.34
N LEU A 354 20.78 -7.36 2.68
CA LEU A 354 19.47 -7.55 2.03
C LEU A 354 19.56 -7.22 0.54
N CYS A 355 20.06 -6.03 0.21
CA CYS A 355 20.18 -5.53 -1.16
C CYS A 355 21.07 -6.45 -2.02
N SER A 356 22.23 -6.86 -1.49
CA SER A 356 23.14 -7.82 -2.13
C SER A 356 22.49 -9.20 -2.35
N THR A 357 21.66 -9.67 -1.42
CA THR A 357 20.98 -10.97 -1.52
C THR A 357 19.91 -10.95 -2.61
N LEU A 358 19.10 -9.89 -2.66
CA LEU A 358 18.02 -9.76 -3.64
C LEU A 358 18.56 -9.45 -5.04
N ASN A 359 19.57 -8.58 -5.18
CA ASN A 359 20.18 -8.22 -6.46
C ASN A 359 20.69 -9.47 -7.23
N LYS A 360 21.27 -10.46 -6.53
CA LYS A 360 21.69 -11.75 -7.11
C LYS A 360 20.55 -12.55 -7.77
N GLN A 361 19.30 -12.24 -7.43
CA GLN A 361 18.08 -12.85 -7.98
C GLN A 361 17.32 -11.90 -8.92
N GLY A 362 17.93 -10.78 -9.35
CA GLY A 362 17.32 -9.77 -10.24
C GLY A 362 16.92 -10.30 -11.63
N SER A 363 17.29 -11.53 -12.00
CA SER A 363 16.76 -12.23 -13.17
C SER A 363 15.28 -12.62 -13.02
N ASP A 364 14.78 -12.79 -11.79
CA ASP A 364 13.40 -13.19 -11.46
C ASP A 364 12.64 -12.13 -10.62
N ILE A 365 13.35 -11.21 -9.98
CA ILE A 365 12.77 -10.09 -9.21
C ILE A 365 12.65 -8.82 -10.07
N TRP A 366 11.49 -8.19 -10.05
CA TRP A 366 11.28 -6.80 -10.49
C TRP A 366 11.53 -5.85 -9.33
N PHE A 367 12.57 -5.00 -9.43
CA PHE A 367 12.79 -3.90 -8.50
C PHE A 367 11.97 -2.69 -8.94
N ALA A 368 11.04 -2.26 -8.08
CA ALA A 368 10.03 -1.26 -8.41
C ALA A 368 9.81 -0.30 -7.24
N THR A 369 9.35 0.89 -7.57
CA THR A 369 8.75 1.82 -6.60
C THR A 369 7.32 1.37 -6.25
N ASN A 370 6.78 1.82 -5.12
CA ASN A 370 5.42 1.48 -4.70
C ASN A 370 4.36 1.90 -5.74
N ILE A 371 4.50 3.08 -6.36
CA ILE A 371 3.56 3.52 -7.40
C ILE A 371 3.62 2.66 -8.66
N GLU A 372 4.78 2.12 -9.03
CA GLU A 372 4.90 1.20 -10.16
C GLU A 372 4.20 -0.14 -9.87
N ILE A 373 4.32 -0.64 -8.63
CA ILE A 373 3.54 -1.80 -8.18
C ILE A 373 2.04 -1.50 -8.24
N PHE A 374 1.60 -0.34 -7.74
CA PHE A 374 0.19 0.08 -7.81
C PHE A 374 -0.31 0.14 -9.26
N ASP A 375 0.38 0.87 -10.14
CA ASP A 375 -0.02 1.09 -11.52
C ASP A 375 -0.10 -0.25 -12.27
N TYR A 376 0.86 -1.16 -12.06
CA TYR A 376 0.89 -2.46 -12.72
C TYR A 376 -0.18 -3.43 -12.22
N VAL A 377 -0.35 -3.54 -10.90
CA VAL A 377 -1.39 -4.40 -10.29
C VAL A 377 -2.79 -3.86 -10.64
N THR A 378 -2.96 -2.54 -10.72
CA THR A 378 -4.20 -1.91 -11.16
C THR A 378 -4.46 -2.16 -12.65
N ALA A 379 -3.45 -2.07 -13.51
CA ALA A 379 -3.56 -2.42 -14.93
C ALA A 379 -3.98 -3.89 -15.13
N PHE A 380 -3.38 -4.82 -14.37
CA PHE A 380 -3.79 -6.23 -14.37
C PHE A 380 -5.23 -6.44 -13.88
N ARG A 381 -5.63 -5.80 -12.77
CA ARG A 381 -7.00 -5.87 -12.23
C ARG A 381 -8.05 -5.24 -13.15
N ARG A 382 -7.63 -4.38 -14.09
CA ARG A 382 -8.48 -3.74 -15.09
C ARG A 382 -8.53 -4.48 -16.44
N LEU A 383 -7.91 -5.66 -16.58
CA LEU A 383 -8.10 -6.48 -17.76
C LEU A 383 -9.58 -6.86 -17.93
N GLU A 384 -10.10 -6.69 -19.15
CA GLU A 384 -11.49 -6.96 -19.50
C GLU A 384 -11.60 -8.28 -20.26
N TYR A 385 -12.53 -9.15 -19.87
CA TYR A 385 -12.63 -10.51 -20.38
C TYR A 385 -13.91 -10.72 -21.20
N GLY A 386 -13.77 -11.33 -22.39
CA GLY A 386 -14.92 -11.81 -23.15
C GLY A 386 -15.65 -12.96 -22.43
N ALA A 387 -16.93 -13.18 -22.76
CA ALA A 387 -17.79 -14.17 -22.07
C ALA A 387 -17.34 -15.66 -22.17
N GLU A 388 -16.39 -15.96 -23.07
CA GLU A 388 -15.75 -17.27 -23.17
C GLU A 388 -14.41 -17.37 -22.42
N GLY A 389 -13.91 -16.24 -21.90
CA GLY A 389 -12.64 -16.11 -21.18
C GLY A 389 -11.40 -16.00 -22.07
N SER A 390 -11.49 -16.40 -23.35
CA SER A 390 -10.36 -16.44 -24.30
C SER A 390 -9.85 -15.08 -24.75
N LEU A 391 -10.77 -14.15 -25.03
CA LEU A 391 -10.44 -12.77 -25.39
C LEU A 391 -10.18 -11.94 -24.14
N VAL A 392 -9.02 -11.29 -24.10
CA VAL A 392 -8.61 -10.38 -23.03
C VAL A 392 -8.23 -9.03 -23.62
N TYR A 393 -8.94 -7.97 -23.23
CA TYR A 393 -8.65 -6.59 -23.59
C TYR A 393 -7.90 -5.88 -22.47
N ASN A 394 -6.88 -5.11 -22.82
CA ASN A 394 -6.09 -4.30 -21.91
C ASN A 394 -6.43 -2.80 -22.10
N PRO A 395 -7.26 -2.20 -21.23
CA PRO A 395 -7.61 -0.77 -21.32
C PRO A 395 -6.53 0.17 -20.77
N SER A 396 -5.37 -0.34 -20.38
CA SER A 396 -4.28 0.46 -19.80
C SER A 396 -3.23 0.86 -20.86
N ALA A 397 -2.40 1.84 -20.49
CA ALA A 397 -1.22 2.24 -21.27
C ALA A 397 0.01 1.32 -21.06
N LEU A 398 -0.09 0.31 -20.18
CA LEU A 398 1.00 -0.61 -19.85
C LEU A 398 0.81 -1.94 -20.55
N SER A 399 1.90 -2.58 -20.99
CA SER A 399 1.86 -4.00 -21.37
C SER A 399 1.65 -4.85 -20.12
N VAL A 400 0.58 -5.64 -20.07
CA VAL A 400 0.26 -6.49 -18.92
C VAL A 400 0.58 -7.95 -19.23
N SER A 401 1.36 -8.61 -18.38
CA SER A 401 1.70 -10.02 -18.52
C SER A 401 0.90 -10.88 -17.55
N LEU A 402 0.42 -12.02 -18.04
CA LEU A 402 -0.35 -12.99 -17.27
C LEU A 402 0.10 -14.42 -17.59
N ARG A 403 -0.08 -15.33 -16.65
CA ARG A 403 0.15 -16.77 -16.83
C ARG A 403 -1.18 -17.52 -16.72
N ARG A 404 -1.52 -18.27 -17.79
CA ARG A 404 -2.72 -19.09 -17.91
C ARG A 404 -2.34 -20.49 -18.39
N GLY A 405 -2.75 -21.53 -17.66
CA GLY A 405 -2.47 -22.92 -18.04
C GLY A 405 -0.97 -23.23 -18.22
N GLY A 406 -0.08 -22.50 -17.54
CA GLY A 406 1.38 -22.62 -17.65
C GLY A 406 2.04 -21.82 -18.79
N LYS A 407 1.27 -21.29 -19.77
CA LYS A 407 1.78 -20.38 -20.81
C LYS A 407 1.69 -18.93 -20.32
N THR A 408 2.74 -18.15 -20.57
CA THR A 408 2.76 -16.70 -20.29
C THR A 408 2.32 -15.95 -21.55
N TYR A 409 1.43 -14.99 -21.35
CA TYR A 409 0.91 -14.08 -22.37
C TYR A 409 1.24 -12.64 -21.98
N THR A 410 1.41 -11.76 -22.96
CA THR A 410 1.55 -10.31 -22.72
C THR A 410 0.57 -9.58 -23.61
N ILE A 411 -0.35 -8.85 -22.98
CA ILE A 411 -1.42 -8.09 -23.63
C ILE A 411 -0.91 -6.67 -23.83
N ALA A 412 -0.71 -6.26 -25.08
CA ALA A 412 -0.20 -4.92 -25.39
C ALA A 412 -1.20 -3.82 -24.96
N PRO A 413 -0.74 -2.57 -24.75
CA PRO A 413 -1.60 -1.45 -24.40
C PRO A 413 -2.76 -1.27 -25.40
N LEU A 414 -3.95 -0.96 -24.90
CA LEU A 414 -5.15 -0.66 -25.70
C LEU A 414 -5.47 -1.73 -26.77
N SER A 415 -5.18 -3.01 -26.47
CA SER A 415 -5.33 -4.12 -27.42
C SER A 415 -6.07 -5.32 -26.84
N THR A 416 -6.69 -6.11 -27.73
CA THR A 416 -7.34 -7.38 -27.39
C THR A 416 -6.50 -8.54 -27.90
N SER A 417 -6.18 -9.49 -27.03
CA SER A 417 -5.51 -10.74 -27.39
C SER A 417 -6.46 -11.93 -27.26
N ASP A 418 -6.34 -12.90 -28.17
CA ASP A 418 -7.00 -14.21 -28.09
C ASP A 418 -6.01 -15.23 -27.51
N LEU A 419 -6.27 -15.68 -26.27
CA LEU A 419 -5.35 -16.54 -25.52
C LEU A 419 -5.45 -18.02 -25.90
N ASP A 420 -6.34 -18.40 -26.81
CA ASP A 420 -6.41 -19.75 -27.36
C ASP A 420 -5.56 -19.93 -28.63
N ARG A 421 -4.95 -18.84 -29.12
CA ARG A 421 -4.03 -18.83 -30.27
C ARG A 421 -2.55 -18.87 -29.83
#